data_AF-A0A9D9GRY2-F1
#
_entry.id   AF-A0A9D9GRY2-F1
#
_cell.length_a   1.000
_cell.length_b   1.000
_cell.length_c   1.000
_cell.angle_alpha   90.00
_cell.angle_beta   90.00
_cell.angle_gamma   90.00
#
_symmetry.space_group_name_H-M   'P 1'
#
loop_
_entity.id
_entity.type
_entity.pdbx_description
1 polymer ?
#
loop_
_entity_poly.entity_id
_entity_poly.type
_entity_poly.pdbx_seq_one_letter_code
_entity_poly.pdbx_strand_id
1 'polypeptide(L)'
;MENEEKITQEQIRPYFYKKEIVVNGACIVILSVVLALLSLAFKLTGKIYSFPYQDTVLSFDSSIVVPSIVFPIVSNLALLCLNYFVKTGDQLIPSFKKLSNTICLILLYIVGILCQFVLMVLMAQVNINVHLAYFIASFIELCYFYLMIKLYLFNYVEDKRILFEVIRFALVGVLASIVDFVTCYLFQFIFLPDSWPNLAITSISVTCGFIVGVTVNYLCSIYMVFKATTEKDKSRTMLGKVMFVALSAVGLFIGIGLQALLYDVLNLDYILTFILRTIVTLFWNYFSRKYLIFR
;
A
#
# COMPACT_ATOMS: atom_id res chain seq x y z
N MET A 1 24.14 -31.83 -24.72
CA MET A 1 24.45 -30.40 -24.96
C MET A 1 23.23 -29.50 -24.77
N GLU A 2 22.28 -29.34 -25.71
CA GLU A 2 21.16 -28.39 -25.53
C GLU A 2 20.20 -28.74 -24.38
N ASN A 3 19.94 -30.04 -24.16
CA ASN A 3 19.17 -30.52 -23.00
C ASN A 3 19.94 -30.44 -21.67
N GLU A 4 21.27 -30.60 -21.69
CA GLU A 4 22.10 -30.46 -20.48
C GLU A 4 22.25 -28.99 -20.08
N GLU A 5 22.38 -28.06 -21.03
CA GLU A 5 22.35 -26.62 -20.76
C GLU A 5 21.01 -26.17 -20.19
N LYS A 6 19.88 -26.67 -20.71
CA LYS A 6 18.55 -26.39 -20.14
C LYS A 6 18.40 -26.90 -18.70
N ILE A 7 18.80 -28.14 -18.44
CA ILE A 7 18.73 -28.76 -17.10
C ILE A 7 19.66 -28.01 -16.13
N THR A 8 20.84 -27.62 -16.57
CA THR A 8 21.82 -26.87 -15.77
C THR A 8 21.32 -25.45 -15.49
N GLN A 9 20.71 -24.76 -16.47
CA GLN A 9 20.09 -23.45 -16.25
C GLN A 9 18.86 -23.50 -15.33
N GLU A 10 18.03 -24.55 -15.42
CA GLU A 10 16.89 -24.75 -14.50
C GLU A 10 17.34 -25.07 -13.06
N GLN A 11 18.46 -25.75 -12.88
CA GLN A 11 19.03 -26.04 -11.56
C GLN A 11 19.76 -24.85 -10.93
N ILE A 12 20.33 -23.95 -11.75
CA ILE A 12 21.10 -22.79 -11.31
C ILE A 12 20.18 -21.57 -11.01
N ARG A 13 19.06 -21.43 -11.71
CA ARG A 13 18.08 -20.34 -11.52
C ARG A 13 17.56 -20.20 -10.07
N PRO A 14 17.23 -21.28 -9.32
CA PRO A 14 16.81 -21.19 -7.92
C PRO A 14 17.90 -20.67 -6.99
N TYR A 15 19.17 -20.98 -7.28
CA TYR A 15 20.31 -20.52 -6.47
C TYR A 15 20.55 -19.02 -6.62
N PHE A 16 20.53 -18.52 -7.86
CA PHE A 16 20.63 -17.09 -8.13
C PHE A 16 19.44 -16.31 -7.55
N TYR A 17 18.23 -16.88 -7.63
CA TYR A 17 17.02 -16.28 -7.05
C TYR A 17 17.11 -16.15 -5.51
N LYS A 18 17.60 -17.18 -4.80
CA LYS A 18 17.82 -17.09 -3.35
C LYS A 18 18.89 -16.07 -2.98
N LYS A 19 20.03 -16.06 -3.69
CA LYS A 19 21.10 -15.08 -3.47
C LYS A 19 20.61 -13.65 -3.71
N GLU A 20 19.79 -13.45 -4.73
CA GLU A 20 19.19 -12.16 -5.05
C GLU A 20 18.32 -11.61 -3.92
N ILE A 21 17.41 -12.43 -3.41
CA ILE A 21 16.50 -12.03 -2.33
C ILE A 21 17.31 -11.66 -1.08
N VAL A 22 18.34 -12.45 -0.75
CA VAL A 22 19.19 -12.18 0.42
C VAL A 22 19.96 -10.86 0.26
N VAL A 23 20.57 -10.62 -0.91
CA VAL A 23 21.34 -9.38 -1.13
C VAL A 23 20.43 -8.16 -1.13
N ASN A 24 19.28 -8.21 -1.81
CA ASN A 24 18.32 -7.10 -1.80
C ASN A 24 17.72 -6.86 -0.42
N GLY A 25 17.40 -7.93 0.32
CA GLY A 25 16.95 -7.83 1.70
C GLY A 25 17.99 -7.14 2.59
N ALA A 26 19.28 -7.49 2.44
CA ALA A 26 20.36 -6.82 3.15
C ALA A 26 20.48 -5.34 2.75
N CYS A 27 20.41 -5.01 1.45
CA CYS A 27 20.43 -3.62 0.98
C CYS A 27 19.27 -2.79 1.55
N ILE A 28 18.05 -3.35 1.59
CA ILE A 28 16.87 -2.69 2.17
C ILE A 28 17.10 -2.39 3.65
N VAL A 29 17.58 -3.36 4.43
CA VAL A 29 17.87 -3.15 5.86
C VAL A 29 18.95 -2.08 6.05
N ILE A 30 20.05 -2.16 5.30
CA ILE A 30 21.15 -1.19 5.39
C ILE A 30 20.66 0.23 5.07
N LEU A 31 19.92 0.41 3.97
CA LEU A 31 19.37 1.71 3.60
C LEU A 31 18.40 2.24 4.66
N SER A 32 17.58 1.37 5.24
CA SER A 32 16.66 1.73 6.34
C SER A 32 17.41 2.22 7.58
N VAL A 33 18.52 1.56 7.94
CA VAL A 33 19.41 2.01 9.03
C VAL A 33 20.06 3.36 8.70
N VAL A 34 20.53 3.54 7.46
CA VAL A 34 21.14 4.81 7.03
C VAL A 34 20.14 5.96 7.16
N LEU A 35 18.88 5.77 6.74
CA LEU A 35 17.84 6.79 6.88
C LEU A 35 17.51 7.10 8.35
N ALA A 36 17.50 6.09 9.22
CA ALA A 36 17.35 6.31 10.66
C ALA A 36 18.52 7.12 11.25
N LEU A 37 19.76 6.82 10.86
CA LEU A 37 20.94 7.59 11.28
C LEU A 37 20.94 9.03 10.73
N LEU A 38 20.48 9.23 9.49
CA LEU A 38 20.30 10.57 8.93
C LEU A 38 19.26 11.36 9.72
N SER A 39 18.14 10.74 10.12
CA SER A 39 17.14 11.41 10.96
C SER A 39 17.73 11.88 12.31
N LEU A 40 18.71 11.14 12.85
CA LEU A 40 19.45 11.53 14.05
C LEU A 40 20.42 12.70 13.76
N ALA A 41 21.17 12.64 12.67
CA ALA A 41 22.09 13.69 12.25
C ALA A 41 21.38 15.04 12.01
N PHE A 42 20.18 14.99 11.44
CA PHE A 42 19.33 16.17 11.22
C PHE A 42 18.52 16.60 12.44
N LYS A 43 18.64 15.90 13.59
CA LYS A 43 17.94 16.20 14.85
C LYS A 43 16.43 16.33 14.67
N LEU A 44 15.82 15.44 13.89
CA LEU A 44 14.38 15.45 13.67
C LEU A 44 13.66 15.15 14.98
N THR A 45 12.63 15.94 15.33
CA THR A 45 11.99 15.85 16.66
C THR A 45 10.64 15.13 16.65
N GLY A 46 10.06 14.88 15.48
CA GLY A 46 8.90 13.99 15.35
C GLY A 46 7.60 14.51 15.96
N LYS A 47 7.52 15.79 16.36
CA LYS A 47 6.30 16.37 16.94
C LYS A 47 5.25 16.54 15.86
N ILE A 48 4.13 15.86 16.01
CA ILE A 48 2.96 16.02 15.15
C ILE A 48 1.89 16.72 15.98
N TYR A 49 1.44 17.87 15.49
CA TYR A 49 0.30 18.55 16.06
C TYR A 49 -0.94 17.76 15.63
N SER A 50 -1.70 17.31 16.62
CA SER A 50 -2.86 16.42 16.53
C SER A 50 -3.82 16.76 15.38
N PHE A 51 -4.58 15.77 14.90
CA PHE A 51 -5.91 16.03 14.36
C PHE A 51 -6.83 16.34 15.55
N PRO A 52 -7.20 17.59 15.83
CA PRO A 52 -8.18 17.82 16.86
C PRO A 52 -9.53 17.38 16.30
N TYR A 53 -10.36 16.84 17.18
CA TYR A 53 -11.77 16.66 16.89
C TYR A 53 -12.35 18.04 16.50
N GLN A 54 -12.86 18.17 15.27
CA GLN A 54 -13.52 19.36 14.72
C GLN A 54 -12.64 20.58 14.33
N ASP A 55 -11.33 20.61 14.58
CA ASP A 55 -10.48 21.69 14.05
C ASP A 55 -9.93 21.37 12.66
N THR A 56 -10.15 22.29 11.74
CA THR A 56 -10.04 22.11 10.28
C THR A 56 -8.62 22.14 9.71
N VAL A 57 -7.58 22.34 10.54
CA VAL A 57 -6.22 22.58 10.04
C VAL A 57 -5.25 21.50 10.47
N LEU A 58 -5.00 20.60 9.52
CA LEU A 58 -3.89 19.67 9.51
C LEU A 58 -2.56 20.43 9.68
N SER A 59 -1.93 20.33 10.85
CA SER A 59 -0.66 21.00 11.12
C SER A 59 0.46 19.98 11.32
N PHE A 60 1.43 20.01 10.41
CA PHE A 60 2.61 19.15 10.48
C PHE A 60 3.84 19.97 10.81
N ASP A 61 4.74 19.39 11.58
CA ASP A 61 6.09 19.92 11.68
C ASP A 61 6.81 19.73 10.33
N SER A 62 7.26 20.84 9.74
CA SER A 62 8.01 20.85 8.49
C SER A 62 9.29 20.00 8.58
N SER A 63 9.81 19.81 9.79
CA SER A 63 10.95 18.92 10.07
C SER A 63 10.68 17.46 9.73
N ILE A 64 9.41 17.02 9.67
CA ILE A 64 9.03 15.64 9.31
C ILE A 64 8.61 15.57 7.85
N VAL A 65 7.83 16.56 7.38
CA VAL A 65 7.24 16.54 6.03
C VAL A 65 8.32 16.47 4.95
N VAL A 66 9.30 17.38 4.99
CA VAL A 66 10.31 17.48 3.92
C VAL A 66 11.19 16.22 3.87
N PRO A 67 11.76 15.74 4.99
CA PRO A 67 12.57 14.52 4.94
C PRO A 67 11.77 13.29 4.55
N SER A 68 10.48 13.19 4.93
CA SER A 68 9.63 12.05 4.56
C SER A 68 9.32 11.96 3.06
N ILE A 69 9.54 13.04 2.30
CA ILE A 69 9.42 13.04 0.84
C ILE A 69 10.79 12.86 0.18
N VAL A 70 11.84 13.52 0.70
CA VAL A 70 13.18 13.50 0.10
C VAL A 70 13.91 12.18 0.34
N PHE A 71 13.86 11.62 1.55
CA PHE A 71 14.55 10.38 1.90
C PHE A 71 14.12 9.17 1.05
N PRO A 72 12.82 8.92 0.79
CA PRO A 72 12.42 7.82 -0.07
C PRO A 72 12.92 7.99 -1.51
N ILE A 73 12.92 9.22 -2.06
CA ILE A 73 13.45 9.45 -3.43
C ILE A 73 14.92 9.04 -3.53
N VAL A 74 15.74 9.46 -2.57
CA VAL A 74 17.18 9.17 -2.56
C VAL A 74 17.45 7.68 -2.34
N SER A 75 16.76 7.07 -1.37
CA SER A 75 16.96 5.65 -1.04
C SER A 75 16.44 4.72 -2.13
N ASN A 76 15.32 5.06 -2.79
CA ASN A 76 14.82 4.32 -3.95
C ASN A 76 15.78 4.39 -5.13
N LEU A 77 16.35 5.56 -5.42
CA LEU A 77 17.39 5.69 -6.44
C LEU A 77 18.62 4.84 -6.11
N ALA A 78 19.07 4.86 -4.85
CA ALA A 78 20.17 4.03 -4.39
C ALA A 78 19.88 2.53 -4.54
N LEU A 79 18.68 2.08 -4.17
CA LEU A 79 18.27 0.67 -4.31
C LEU A 79 18.18 0.25 -5.78
N LEU A 80 17.69 1.13 -6.67
CA LEU A 80 17.66 0.88 -8.10
C LEU A 80 19.07 0.75 -8.68
N CYS A 81 19.99 1.65 -8.31
CA CYS A 81 21.40 1.58 -8.70
C CYS A 81 22.04 0.28 -8.21
N LEU A 82 21.84 -0.09 -6.95
CA LEU A 82 22.36 -1.34 -6.38
C LEU A 82 21.83 -2.56 -7.15
N ASN A 83 20.54 -2.60 -7.49
CA ASN A 83 19.96 -3.68 -8.29
C ASN A 83 20.60 -3.77 -9.69
N TYR A 84 20.93 -2.63 -10.31
CA TYR A 84 21.62 -2.61 -11.60
C TYR A 84 23.07 -3.13 -11.51
N PHE A 85 23.82 -2.72 -10.49
CA PHE A 85 25.23 -3.09 -10.33
C PHE A 85 25.43 -4.53 -9.82
N VAL A 86 24.52 -5.02 -8.97
CA VAL A 86 24.66 -6.33 -8.32
C VAL A 86 24.33 -7.49 -9.27
N LYS A 87 23.79 -7.24 -10.48
CA LYS A 87 23.46 -8.23 -11.53
C LYS A 87 23.12 -9.61 -10.95
N THR A 88 22.08 -9.64 -10.15
CA THR A 88 21.61 -10.87 -9.52
C THR A 88 20.77 -11.66 -10.49
N GLY A 89 21.39 -12.63 -11.18
CA GLY A 89 20.73 -13.83 -11.70
C GLY A 89 19.85 -13.68 -12.93
N ASP A 90 19.08 -12.61 -13.04
CA ASP A 90 18.23 -12.35 -14.18
C ASP A 90 19.05 -11.62 -15.25
N GLN A 91 19.35 -12.30 -16.35
CA GLN A 91 19.80 -11.65 -17.61
C GLN A 91 18.72 -10.71 -18.21
N LEU A 92 17.64 -10.42 -17.46
CA LEU A 92 16.56 -9.56 -17.86
C LEU A 92 17.02 -8.10 -17.79
N ILE A 93 17.39 -7.58 -18.95
CA ILE A 93 17.56 -6.15 -19.17
C ILE A 93 16.21 -5.48 -18.83
N PRO A 94 16.19 -4.40 -18.01
CA PRO A 94 14.96 -3.67 -17.71
C PRO A 94 14.28 -3.27 -19.01
N SER A 95 13.03 -3.70 -19.21
CA SER A 95 12.35 -3.53 -20.50
C SER A 95 11.07 -2.72 -20.30
N PHE A 96 11.09 -1.46 -20.74
CA PHE A 96 9.92 -0.60 -20.81
C PHE A 96 9.06 -0.96 -22.04
N LYS A 97 8.59 -2.21 -22.11
CA LYS A 97 7.92 -2.75 -23.31
C LYS A 97 6.52 -2.18 -23.55
N LYS A 98 5.80 -1.72 -22.52
CA LYS A 98 4.40 -1.27 -22.62
C LYS A 98 4.17 0.05 -21.87
N LEU A 99 3.69 1.08 -22.58
CA LEU A 99 3.37 2.41 -22.03
C LEU A 99 2.43 2.35 -20.80
N SER A 100 1.44 1.47 -20.83
CA SER A 100 0.50 1.25 -19.72
C SER A 100 1.19 0.81 -18.42
N ASN A 101 2.26 0.02 -18.53
CA ASN A 101 3.00 -0.47 -17.36
C ASN A 101 3.88 0.65 -16.78
N THR A 102 4.40 1.54 -17.61
CA THR A 102 5.17 2.71 -17.18
C THR A 102 4.30 3.72 -16.42
N ILE A 103 3.09 4.00 -16.90
CA ILE A 103 2.15 4.90 -16.19
C ILE A 103 1.80 4.33 -14.81
N CYS A 104 1.52 3.02 -14.78
CA CYS A 104 1.23 2.29 -13.55
C CYS A 104 2.40 2.33 -12.55
N LEU A 105 3.63 2.12 -13.04
CA LEU A 105 4.87 2.21 -12.26
C LEU A 105 5.01 3.60 -11.63
N ILE A 106 4.82 4.67 -12.42
CA ILE A 106 4.94 6.06 -11.93
C ILE A 106 3.91 6.35 -10.84
N LEU A 107 2.66 5.95 -11.05
CA LEU A 107 1.58 6.20 -10.08
C LEU A 107 1.83 5.46 -8.76
N LEU A 108 2.21 4.18 -8.84
CA LEU A 108 2.54 3.38 -7.65
C LEU A 108 3.83 3.87 -6.96
N TYR A 109 4.77 4.43 -7.70
CA TYR A 109 5.96 5.05 -7.13
C TYR A 109 5.64 6.29 -6.28
N ILE A 110 4.77 7.17 -6.79
CA ILE A 110 4.29 8.34 -6.04
C ILE A 110 3.59 7.89 -4.75
N VAL A 111 2.76 6.84 -4.83
CA VAL A 111 2.11 6.23 -3.65
C VAL A 111 3.13 5.72 -2.63
N GLY A 112 4.23 5.10 -3.08
CA GLY A 112 5.31 4.64 -2.20
C GLY A 112 5.97 5.79 -1.43
N ILE A 113 6.32 6.87 -2.13
CA ILE A 113 6.90 8.08 -1.51
C ILE A 113 5.94 8.67 -0.45
N LEU A 114 4.66 8.78 -0.77
CA LEU A 114 3.65 9.29 0.17
C LEU A 114 3.41 8.34 1.35
N CYS A 115 3.61 7.03 1.16
CA CYS A 115 3.45 6.03 2.21
C CYS A 115 4.42 6.27 3.37
N GLN A 116 5.66 6.66 3.10
CA GLN A 116 6.62 6.98 4.16
C GLN A 116 6.12 8.13 5.04
N PHE A 117 5.59 9.20 4.44
CA PHE A 117 5.01 10.31 5.19
C PHE A 117 3.85 9.84 6.08
N VAL A 118 2.91 9.06 5.52
CA VAL A 118 1.78 8.51 6.28
C VAL A 118 2.25 7.63 7.45
N LEU A 119 3.24 6.76 7.23
CA LEU A 119 3.81 5.90 8.27
C LEU A 119 4.47 6.71 9.39
N MET A 120 5.19 7.78 9.05
CA MET A 120 5.74 8.70 10.04
C MET A 120 4.65 9.37 10.87
N VAL A 121 3.54 9.76 10.23
CA VAL A 121 2.39 10.35 10.94
C VAL A 121 1.80 9.38 11.96
N LEU A 122 1.59 8.12 11.56
CA LEU A 122 1.06 7.08 12.44
C LEU A 122 1.98 6.76 13.61
N MET A 123 3.27 6.62 13.34
CA MET A 123 4.23 6.24 14.37
C MET A 123 4.36 7.30 15.46
N ALA A 124 4.23 8.58 15.09
CA ALA A 124 4.18 9.67 16.06
C ALA A 124 2.93 9.59 16.98
N GLN A 125 1.78 9.15 16.46
CA GLN A 125 0.55 9.00 17.26
C GLN A 125 0.65 7.91 18.32
N VAL A 126 1.47 6.88 18.09
CA VAL A 126 1.73 5.79 19.05
C VAL A 126 2.97 6.09 19.91
N ASN A 127 3.48 7.33 19.90
CA ASN A 127 4.67 7.76 20.64
C ASN A 127 5.93 6.93 20.35
N ILE A 128 6.06 6.40 19.12
CA ILE A 128 7.28 5.72 18.70
C ILE A 128 8.39 6.76 18.52
N ASN A 129 9.61 6.43 18.99
CA ASN A 129 10.78 7.28 18.77
C ASN A 129 10.95 7.60 17.28
N VAL A 130 11.11 8.87 16.93
CA VAL A 130 11.18 9.34 15.54
C VAL A 130 12.25 8.64 14.70
N HIS A 131 13.40 8.28 15.26
CA HIS A 131 14.46 7.59 14.53
C HIS A 131 14.10 6.14 14.25
N LEU A 132 13.49 5.47 15.22
CA LEU A 132 12.92 4.13 15.03
C LEU A 132 11.76 4.17 14.02
N ALA A 133 10.97 5.23 14.03
CA ALA A 133 9.90 5.43 13.06
C ALA A 133 10.47 5.53 11.63
N TYR A 134 11.53 6.33 11.41
CA TYR A 134 12.21 6.39 10.11
C TYR A 134 12.76 5.04 9.68
N PHE A 135 13.32 4.24 10.59
CA PHE A 135 13.77 2.88 10.26
C PHE A 135 12.60 2.01 9.74
N ILE A 136 11.51 1.93 10.51
CA ILE A 136 10.37 1.05 10.18
C ILE A 136 9.67 1.55 8.90
N ALA A 137 9.43 2.85 8.80
CA ALA A 137 8.76 3.44 7.63
C ALA A 137 9.57 3.23 6.35
N SER A 138 10.88 3.46 6.41
CA SER A 138 11.77 3.24 5.25
C SER A 138 11.88 1.76 4.88
N PHE A 139 11.88 0.86 5.88
CA PHE A 139 11.92 -0.57 5.60
C PHE A 139 10.68 -1.04 4.83
N ILE A 140 9.49 -0.62 5.28
CA ILE A 140 8.23 -0.94 4.61
C ILE A 140 8.18 -0.34 3.20
N GLU A 141 8.58 0.92 3.05
CA GLU A 141 8.59 1.64 1.78
C GLU A 141 9.56 1.02 0.76
N LEU A 142 10.79 0.69 1.18
CA LEU A 142 11.78 0.06 0.32
C LEU A 142 11.39 -1.37 -0.08
N CYS A 143 10.75 -2.13 0.82
CA CYS A 143 10.14 -3.42 0.47
C CYS A 143 9.07 -3.26 -0.61
N TYR A 144 8.17 -2.27 -0.44
CA TYR A 144 7.16 -1.94 -1.44
C TYR A 144 7.80 -1.57 -2.80
N PHE A 145 8.80 -0.69 -2.78
CA PHE A 145 9.50 -0.25 -3.98
C PHE A 145 10.21 -1.40 -4.71
N TYR A 146 10.90 -2.29 -3.97
CA TYR A 146 11.53 -3.48 -4.52
C TYR A 146 10.54 -4.41 -5.22
N LEU A 147 9.40 -4.71 -4.59
CA LEU A 147 8.35 -5.54 -5.17
C LEU A 147 7.79 -4.93 -6.45
N MET A 148 7.63 -3.61 -6.46
CA MET A 148 7.12 -2.84 -7.59
C MET A 148 8.11 -2.79 -8.76
N ILE A 149 9.41 -2.60 -8.50
CA ILE A 149 10.48 -2.76 -9.50
C ILE A 149 10.42 -4.17 -10.11
N LYS A 150 10.39 -5.21 -9.29
CA LYS A 150 10.36 -6.59 -9.80
C LYS A 150 9.14 -6.81 -10.67
N LEU A 151 7.96 -6.42 -10.23
CA LEU A 151 6.75 -6.55 -11.03
C LEU A 151 6.87 -5.83 -12.39
N TYR A 152 7.13 -4.52 -12.39
CA TYR A 152 6.93 -3.70 -13.59
C TYR A 152 8.19 -3.53 -14.45
N LEU A 153 9.38 -3.41 -13.83
CA LEU A 153 10.63 -3.17 -14.56
C LEU A 153 11.24 -4.47 -15.10
N PHE A 154 11.14 -5.55 -14.32
CA PHE A 154 11.59 -6.90 -14.70
C PHE A 154 10.49 -7.75 -15.36
N ASN A 155 9.35 -7.14 -15.67
CA ASN A 155 8.23 -7.72 -16.42
C ASN A 155 7.62 -9.00 -15.80
N TYR A 156 7.68 -9.13 -14.47
CA TYR A 156 6.91 -10.14 -13.74
C TYR A 156 5.40 -9.82 -13.69
N VAL A 157 4.93 -8.72 -14.30
CA VAL A 157 3.50 -8.38 -14.44
C VAL A 157 2.70 -9.49 -15.10
N GLU A 158 3.26 -10.20 -16.08
CA GLU A 158 2.56 -11.26 -16.83
C GLU A 158 2.73 -12.64 -16.18
N ASP A 159 3.45 -12.71 -15.06
CA ASP A 159 3.70 -13.96 -14.34
C ASP A 159 2.40 -14.47 -13.70
N LYS A 160 2.07 -15.73 -13.99
CA LYS A 160 0.85 -16.40 -13.52
C LYS A 160 0.99 -16.98 -12.11
N ARG A 161 2.16 -16.89 -11.49
CA ARG A 161 2.36 -17.36 -10.11
C ARG A 161 1.48 -16.55 -9.14
N ILE A 162 0.76 -17.27 -8.27
CA ILE A 162 -0.17 -16.73 -7.26
C ILE A 162 0.49 -15.62 -6.43
N LEU A 163 1.78 -15.75 -6.08
CA LEU A 163 2.50 -14.73 -5.33
C LEU A 163 2.48 -13.36 -6.02
N PHE A 164 2.77 -13.30 -7.32
CA PHE A 164 2.79 -12.04 -8.07
C PHE A 164 1.38 -11.50 -8.34
N GLU A 165 0.37 -12.37 -8.40
CA GLU A 165 -1.03 -11.95 -8.42
C GLU A 165 -1.45 -11.28 -7.09
N VAL A 166 -1.13 -11.89 -5.95
CA VAL A 166 -1.40 -11.32 -4.63
C VAL A 166 -0.69 -9.98 -4.45
N ILE A 167 0.58 -9.86 -4.89
CA ILE A 167 1.32 -8.60 -4.78
C ILE A 167 0.66 -7.52 -5.65
N ARG A 168 0.30 -7.81 -6.90
CA ARG A 168 -0.41 -6.86 -7.79
C ARG A 168 -1.74 -6.40 -7.16
N PHE A 169 -2.50 -7.33 -6.60
CA PHE A 169 -3.75 -7.02 -5.90
C PHE A 169 -3.52 -6.15 -4.66
N ALA A 170 -2.50 -6.45 -3.85
CA ALA A 170 -2.15 -5.66 -2.67
C ALA A 170 -1.75 -4.22 -3.04
N LEU A 171 -0.95 -4.03 -4.11
CA LEU A 171 -0.54 -2.70 -4.59
C LEU A 171 -1.76 -1.86 -5.01
N VAL A 172 -2.70 -2.45 -5.74
CA VAL A 172 -3.96 -1.78 -6.10
C VAL A 172 -4.82 -1.49 -4.87
N GLY A 173 -4.84 -2.39 -3.89
CA GLY A 173 -5.54 -2.20 -2.62
C GLY A 173 -5.03 -1.00 -1.82
N VAL A 174 -3.71 -0.74 -1.82
CA VAL A 174 -3.13 0.45 -1.19
C VAL A 174 -3.64 1.71 -1.88
N LEU A 175 -3.61 1.76 -3.21
CA LEU A 175 -4.14 2.90 -3.97
C LEU A 175 -5.62 3.16 -3.67
N ALA A 176 -6.44 2.10 -3.65
CA ALA A 176 -7.86 2.20 -3.32
C ALA A 176 -8.10 2.72 -1.90
N SER A 177 -7.28 2.31 -0.94
CA SER A 177 -7.37 2.77 0.45
C SER A 177 -7.04 4.24 0.58
N ILE A 178 -6.11 4.76 -0.22
CA ILE A 178 -5.81 6.20 -0.28
C ILE A 178 -7.02 6.98 -0.80
N VAL A 179 -7.68 6.49 -1.85
CA VAL A 179 -8.87 7.16 -2.39
C VAL A 179 -10.05 7.11 -1.40
N ASP A 180 -10.23 5.99 -0.69
CA ASP A 180 -11.19 5.88 0.44
C ASP A 180 -10.87 6.95 1.50
N PHE A 181 -9.62 7.00 1.98
CA PHE A 181 -9.20 7.97 2.99
C PHE A 181 -9.49 9.40 2.57
N VAL A 182 -9.05 9.81 1.37
CA VAL A 182 -9.24 11.17 0.87
C VAL A 182 -10.73 11.49 0.76
N THR A 183 -11.52 10.59 0.20
CA THR A 183 -12.97 10.79 0.06
C THR A 183 -13.63 10.91 1.44
N CYS A 184 -13.35 9.98 2.34
CA CYS A 184 -13.87 9.99 3.72
C CYS A 184 -13.49 11.30 4.43
N TYR A 185 -12.25 11.75 4.29
CA TYR A 185 -11.77 13.02 4.88
C TYR A 185 -12.51 14.24 4.32
N LEU A 186 -12.67 14.33 3.01
CA LEU A 186 -13.38 15.45 2.37
C LEU A 186 -14.84 15.53 2.87
N PHE A 187 -15.52 14.40 3.00
CA PHE A 187 -16.88 14.40 3.56
C PHE A 187 -16.91 14.73 5.05
N GLN A 188 -15.98 14.19 5.84
CA GLN A 188 -15.95 14.39 7.29
C GLN A 188 -15.68 15.83 7.70
N PHE A 189 -14.79 16.54 6.98
CA PHE A 189 -14.26 17.83 7.42
C PHE A 189 -14.51 19.00 6.48
N ILE A 190 -14.99 18.76 5.24
CA ILE A 190 -15.16 19.84 4.24
C ILE A 190 -16.59 19.93 3.73
N PHE A 191 -17.20 18.81 3.34
CA PHE A 191 -18.50 18.85 2.66
C PHE A 191 -19.71 18.79 3.60
N LEU A 192 -19.60 18.09 4.74
CA LEU A 192 -20.72 17.95 5.65
C LEU A 192 -20.71 19.06 6.71
N PRO A 193 -21.88 19.63 7.07
CA PRO A 193 -21.93 20.69 8.07
C PRO A 193 -21.67 20.16 9.48
N ASP A 194 -20.88 20.88 10.27
CA ASP A 194 -20.58 20.57 11.69
C ASP A 194 -21.82 20.57 12.60
N SER A 195 -22.95 21.10 12.13
CA SER A 195 -24.24 21.10 12.84
C SER A 195 -24.94 19.74 12.84
N TRP A 196 -24.48 18.78 12.03
CA TRP A 196 -25.09 17.46 11.96
C TRP A 196 -24.62 16.55 13.11
N PRO A 197 -25.42 15.56 13.52
CA PRO A 197 -24.98 14.59 14.51
C PRO A 197 -23.71 13.87 14.06
N ASN A 198 -22.70 13.75 14.93
CA ASN A 198 -21.41 13.14 14.60
C ASN A 198 -21.55 11.75 13.96
N LEU A 199 -22.47 10.92 14.48
CA LEU A 199 -22.75 9.60 13.91
C LEU A 199 -23.27 9.66 12.46
N ALA A 200 -24.05 10.69 12.11
CA ALA A 200 -24.52 10.89 10.75
C ALA A 200 -23.38 11.33 9.82
N ILE A 201 -22.54 12.27 10.28
CA ILE A 201 -21.33 12.70 9.56
C ILE A 201 -20.43 11.50 9.30
N THR A 202 -20.07 10.76 10.35
CA THR A 202 -19.24 9.54 10.28
C THR A 202 -19.84 8.51 9.33
N SER A 203 -21.14 8.21 9.44
CA SER A 203 -21.78 7.19 8.61
C SER A 203 -21.75 7.54 7.12
N ILE A 204 -22.03 8.81 6.77
CA ILE A 204 -22.01 9.27 5.38
C ILE A 204 -20.58 9.28 4.83
N SER A 205 -19.63 9.84 5.59
CA SER A 205 -18.22 9.92 5.19
C SER A 205 -17.60 8.55 4.92
N VAL A 206 -17.80 7.60 5.84
CA VAL A 206 -17.31 6.22 5.70
C VAL A 206 -17.97 5.53 4.50
N THR A 207 -19.26 5.76 4.28
CA THR A 207 -20.00 5.17 3.16
C THR A 207 -19.48 5.69 1.81
N CYS A 208 -19.32 7.00 1.67
CA CYS A 208 -18.77 7.60 0.47
C CYS A 208 -17.34 7.11 0.20
N GLY A 209 -16.48 7.12 1.21
CA GLY A 209 -15.11 6.61 1.11
C GLY A 209 -15.06 5.15 0.68
N PHE A 210 -15.83 4.28 1.34
CA PHE A 210 -15.87 2.85 1.02
C PHE A 210 -16.37 2.58 -0.41
N ILE A 211 -17.43 3.26 -0.86
CA ILE A 211 -17.97 3.09 -2.21
C ILE A 211 -16.94 3.48 -3.26
N VAL A 212 -16.31 4.66 -3.11
CA VAL A 212 -15.29 5.12 -4.07
C VAL A 212 -14.07 4.21 -4.03
N GLY A 213 -13.59 3.84 -2.84
CA GLY A 213 -12.45 2.93 -2.65
C GLY A 213 -12.67 1.57 -3.30
N VAL A 214 -13.81 0.91 -3.03
CA VAL A 214 -14.14 -0.38 -3.65
C VAL A 214 -14.27 -0.27 -5.17
N THR A 215 -14.84 0.84 -5.67
CA THR A 215 -14.96 1.09 -7.11
C THR A 215 -13.59 1.24 -7.77
N VAL A 216 -12.70 2.05 -7.20
CA VAL A 216 -11.32 2.21 -7.69
C VAL A 216 -10.57 0.89 -7.63
N ASN A 217 -10.69 0.14 -6.53
CA ASN A 217 -10.05 -1.17 -6.39
C ASN A 217 -10.48 -2.13 -7.52
N TYR A 218 -11.78 -2.15 -7.83
CA TYR A 218 -12.32 -2.96 -8.92
C TYR A 218 -11.81 -2.54 -10.29
N LEU A 219 -11.88 -1.24 -10.62
CA LEU A 219 -11.41 -0.72 -11.91
C LEU A 219 -9.91 -0.97 -12.10
N CYS A 220 -9.09 -0.60 -11.12
CA CYS A 220 -7.65 -0.81 -11.16
C CYS A 220 -7.29 -2.30 -11.22
N SER A 221 -8.01 -3.17 -10.50
CA SER A 221 -7.79 -4.63 -10.61
C SER A 221 -8.01 -5.14 -12.04
N ILE A 222 -9.05 -4.66 -12.73
CA ILE A 222 -9.31 -5.03 -14.13
C ILE A 222 -8.20 -4.51 -15.05
N TYR A 223 -7.83 -3.23 -14.93
CA TYR A 223 -6.89 -2.59 -15.86
C TYR A 223 -5.42 -2.94 -15.60
N MET A 224 -5.02 -3.08 -14.34
CA MET A 224 -3.61 -3.23 -13.92
C MET A 224 -3.23 -4.68 -13.56
N VAL A 225 -4.18 -5.51 -13.09
CA VAL A 225 -3.86 -6.85 -12.54
C VAL A 225 -4.28 -7.98 -13.49
N PHE A 226 -5.52 -7.93 -14.00
CA PHE A 226 -6.14 -9.07 -14.70
C PHE A 226 -6.06 -9.01 -16.24
N LYS A 227 -5.13 -8.26 -16.81
CA LYS A 227 -4.98 -8.12 -18.27
C LYS A 227 -4.62 -9.43 -19.00
N ALA A 228 -4.27 -10.50 -18.27
CA ALA A 228 -3.79 -11.78 -18.80
C ALA A 228 -4.60 -13.03 -18.41
N THR A 229 -5.66 -12.91 -17.61
CA THR A 229 -6.48 -14.06 -17.18
C THR A 229 -7.92 -13.90 -17.67
N THR A 230 -8.09 -14.07 -18.98
CA THR A 230 -9.41 -14.24 -19.62
C THR A 230 -9.92 -15.68 -19.47
N GLU A 231 -9.76 -16.29 -18.29
CA GLU A 231 -10.30 -17.63 -18.04
C GLU A 231 -11.26 -17.62 -16.84
N LYS A 232 -12.54 -17.52 -17.22
CA LYS A 232 -13.70 -18.20 -16.61
C LYS A 232 -13.64 -18.44 -15.10
N ASP A 233 -14.06 -17.46 -14.32
CA ASP A 233 -14.38 -17.66 -12.90
C ASP A 233 -15.83 -17.32 -12.57
N LYS A 234 -16.42 -18.14 -11.68
CA LYS A 234 -17.76 -18.03 -11.08
C LYS A 234 -18.12 -16.64 -10.51
N SER A 235 -17.16 -15.72 -10.40
CA SER A 235 -17.38 -14.31 -10.02
C SER A 235 -18.23 -13.52 -11.02
N ARG A 236 -18.36 -13.99 -12.27
CA ARG A 236 -19.23 -13.38 -13.29
C ARG A 236 -20.70 -13.79 -13.19
N THR A 237 -21.02 -14.84 -12.43
CA THR A 237 -22.41 -15.26 -12.22
C THR A 237 -23.16 -14.18 -11.43
N MET A 238 -24.41 -13.90 -11.80
CA MET A 238 -25.25 -12.89 -11.13
C MET A 238 -25.28 -13.10 -9.61
N LEU A 239 -25.31 -14.36 -9.17
CA LEU A 239 -25.24 -14.77 -7.77
C LEU A 239 -23.93 -14.32 -7.07
N GLY A 240 -22.78 -14.49 -7.72
CA GLY A 240 -21.48 -14.07 -7.19
C GLY A 240 -21.37 -12.55 -7.01
N LYS A 241 -21.95 -11.78 -7.94
CA LYS A 241 -22.04 -10.31 -7.84
C LYS A 241 -22.96 -9.87 -6.69
N VAL A 242 -24.11 -10.51 -6.52
CA VAL A 242 -25.04 -10.22 -5.41
C VAL A 242 -24.41 -10.55 -4.06
N MET A 243 -23.77 -11.73 -3.93
CA MET A 243 -23.04 -12.10 -2.72
C MET A 243 -21.89 -11.15 -2.42
N PHE A 244 -21.17 -10.69 -3.46
CA PHE A 244 -20.11 -9.68 -3.30
C PHE A 244 -20.66 -8.39 -2.71
N VAL A 245 -21.77 -7.88 -3.24
CA VAL A 245 -22.40 -6.64 -2.74
C VAL A 245 -22.90 -6.83 -1.31
N ALA A 246 -23.59 -7.94 -1.03
CA ALA A 246 -24.09 -8.24 0.32
C ALA A 246 -22.97 -8.34 1.36
N LEU A 247 -21.88 -9.06 1.06
CA LEU A 247 -20.75 -9.20 1.97
C LEU A 247 -19.97 -7.88 2.14
N SER A 248 -19.89 -7.08 1.07
CA SER A 248 -19.28 -5.74 1.13
C SER A 248 -20.13 -4.78 1.95
N ALA A 249 -21.46 -4.91 1.94
CA ALA A 249 -22.35 -4.13 2.80
C ALA A 249 -22.12 -4.44 4.30
N VAL A 250 -21.89 -5.71 4.66
CA VAL A 250 -21.48 -6.07 6.04
C VAL A 250 -20.13 -5.44 6.38
N GLY A 251 -19.17 -5.48 5.45
CA GLY A 251 -17.89 -4.81 5.62
C GLY A 251 -18.03 -3.29 5.84
N LEU A 252 -18.96 -2.64 5.14
CA LEU A 252 -19.29 -1.24 5.33
C LEU A 252 -19.86 -0.98 6.74
N PHE A 253 -20.81 -1.78 7.22
CA PHE A 253 -21.36 -1.61 8.58
C PHE A 253 -20.30 -1.80 9.66
N ILE A 254 -19.39 -2.77 9.50
CA ILE A 254 -18.22 -2.93 10.38
C ILE A 254 -17.36 -1.66 10.32
N GLY A 255 -17.14 -1.11 9.13
CA GLY A 255 -16.40 0.13 8.92
C GLY A 255 -17.01 1.32 9.66
N ILE A 256 -18.32 1.54 9.49
CA ILE A 256 -19.06 2.62 10.16
C ILE A 256 -18.99 2.44 11.67
N GLY A 257 -19.28 1.23 12.17
CA GLY A 257 -19.27 0.94 13.60
C GLY A 257 -17.90 1.15 14.24
N LEU A 258 -16.82 0.74 13.58
CA LEU A 258 -15.46 0.97 14.05
C LEU A 258 -15.08 2.45 14.01
N GLN A 259 -15.42 3.18 12.94
CA GLN A 259 -15.14 4.62 12.88
C GLN A 259 -15.89 5.35 14.00
N ALA A 260 -17.18 5.07 14.19
CA ALA A 260 -17.97 5.71 15.24
C ALA A 260 -17.44 5.37 16.64
N LEU A 261 -17.08 4.10 16.90
CA LEU A 261 -16.53 3.71 18.20
C LEU A 261 -15.17 4.34 18.47
N LEU A 262 -14.24 4.23 17.53
CA LEU A 262 -12.85 4.67 17.73
C LEU A 262 -12.72 6.20 17.68
N TYR A 263 -13.39 6.85 16.73
CA TYR A 263 -13.29 8.30 16.53
C TYR A 263 -14.31 9.07 17.38
N ASP A 264 -15.61 8.75 17.30
CA ASP A 264 -16.65 9.57 17.97
C ASP A 264 -16.78 9.26 19.46
N VAL A 265 -16.52 8.02 19.91
CA VAL A 265 -16.67 7.63 21.32
C VAL A 265 -15.33 7.64 22.06
N LEU A 266 -14.29 7.04 21.48
CA LEU A 266 -12.98 6.93 22.12
C LEU A 266 -12.03 8.10 21.83
N ASN A 267 -12.42 9.05 20.96
CA ASN A 267 -11.63 10.21 20.57
C ASN A 267 -10.21 9.84 20.09
N LEU A 268 -10.07 8.70 19.42
CA LEU A 268 -8.82 8.35 18.77
C LEU A 268 -8.61 9.23 17.54
N ASP A 269 -7.34 9.43 17.19
CA ASP A 269 -6.97 10.20 16.02
C ASP A 269 -7.64 9.66 14.75
N TYR A 270 -8.00 10.57 13.84
CA TYR A 270 -8.71 10.24 12.61
C TYR A 270 -7.94 9.26 11.71
N ILE A 271 -6.63 9.47 11.51
CA ILE A 271 -5.82 8.58 10.66
C ILE A 271 -5.66 7.21 11.33
N LEU A 272 -5.34 7.18 12.62
CA LEU A 272 -5.21 5.92 13.36
C LEU A 272 -6.51 5.12 13.28
N THR A 273 -7.65 5.79 13.50
CA THR A 273 -8.97 5.19 13.38
C THR A 273 -9.23 4.63 11.98
N PHE A 274 -8.93 5.42 10.94
CA PHE A 274 -9.09 4.99 9.55
C PHE A 274 -8.29 3.71 9.25
N ILE A 275 -7.05 3.60 9.74
CA ILE A 275 -6.22 2.44 9.49
C ILE A 275 -6.70 1.21 10.24
N LEU A 276 -7.02 1.34 11.53
CA LEU A 276 -7.58 0.24 12.31
C LEU A 276 -8.85 -0.29 11.66
N ARG A 277 -9.75 0.62 11.27
CA ARG A 277 -10.97 0.30 10.50
C ARG A 277 -10.63 -0.44 9.21
N THR A 278 -9.72 0.08 8.40
CA THR A 278 -9.36 -0.48 7.09
C THR A 278 -8.73 -1.87 7.22
N ILE A 279 -7.89 -2.09 8.22
CA ILE A 279 -7.30 -3.42 8.48
C ILE A 279 -8.41 -4.43 8.82
N VAL A 280 -9.33 -4.08 9.72
CA VAL A 280 -10.42 -4.99 10.12
C VAL A 280 -11.37 -5.26 8.96
N THR A 281 -11.78 -4.24 8.21
CA THR A 281 -12.67 -4.41 7.05
C THR A 281 -11.99 -5.20 5.93
N LEU A 282 -10.67 -5.06 5.74
CA LEU A 282 -9.89 -5.85 4.80
C LEU A 282 -9.87 -7.32 5.19
N PHE A 283 -9.63 -7.64 6.47
CA PHE A 283 -9.71 -9.03 6.95
C PHE A 283 -11.09 -9.63 6.73
N TRP A 284 -12.16 -8.89 7.07
CA TRP A 284 -13.53 -9.32 6.80
C TRP A 284 -13.75 -9.59 5.30
N ASN A 285 -13.37 -8.64 4.45
CA ASN A 285 -13.53 -8.76 3.00
C ASN A 285 -12.75 -9.97 2.45
N TYR A 286 -11.53 -10.23 2.93
CA TYR A 286 -10.73 -11.37 2.49
C TYR A 286 -11.35 -12.70 2.92
N PHE A 287 -11.64 -12.86 4.23
CA PHE A 287 -12.13 -14.14 4.76
C PHE A 287 -13.53 -14.47 4.25
N SER A 288 -14.43 -13.49 4.17
CA SER A 288 -15.78 -13.70 3.62
C SER A 288 -15.72 -14.19 2.18
N ARG A 289 -14.86 -13.61 1.34
CA ARG A 289 -14.69 -14.01 -0.07
C ARG A 289 -14.07 -15.39 -0.19
N LYS A 290 -13.01 -15.66 0.58
CA LYS A 290 -12.31 -16.96 0.56
C LYS A 290 -13.24 -18.11 0.98
N TYR A 291 -13.97 -17.96 2.08
CA TYR A 291 -14.76 -19.05 2.64
C TYR A 291 -16.17 -19.19 2.05
N LEU A 292 -16.78 -18.10 1.55
CA LEU A 292 -18.17 -18.10 1.09
C LEU A 292 -18.32 -18.08 -0.44
N ILE A 293 -17.37 -17.49 -1.18
CA ILE A 293 -17.48 -17.34 -2.64
C ILE A 293 -16.56 -18.32 -3.38
N PHE A 294 -15.30 -18.43 -2.94
CA PHE A 294 -14.24 -19.15 -3.68
C PHE A 294 -13.85 -20.47 -3.02
N ARG A 295 -14.81 -21.24 -2.50
CA ARG A 295 -14.57 -22.61 -2.03
C ARG A 295 -13.77 -23.43 -3.04
#